data_AF-A0A2P6VUM4-F1
#
_entry.id   AF-A0A2P6VUM4-F1
#
_cell.length_a   1.000
_cell.length_b   1.000
_cell.length_c   1.000
_cell.angle_alpha   90.00
_cell.angle_beta   90.00
_cell.angle_gamma   90.00
#
_symmetry.space_group_name_H-M   'P 1'
#
loop_
_entity.id
_entity.type
_entity.pdbx_description
1 polymer ?
#
loop_
_entity_poly.entity_id
_entity_poly.type
_entity_poly.pdbx_seq_one_letter_code
_entity_poly.pdbx_strand_id
1 'polypeptide(L)'
;METADVDARLRSRILAHLEEAAWIEKSLYVIGWALLTAALAQIRFYAPWNPFVPYSGQVLGVVGAGLVLGPWMGYASMYVYLLLGALGAPVFADFGAGVDVLLGATAGYLYAFPLAAGLAGSLSRRYLDRPGEETMARLGVLALAGYLVLFGFGVGLLGVSGLLATEGLGRTVLVSSALVCGVAGLLWYWSREESTAFLARMATGLVGVLAIYGLGWVGLATVTGMGWGPALAQGVVQFVPVDLAKVFVAAGASSLLLPPRS
;
A
#
# COMPACT_ATOMS: atom_id res chain seq x y z
N MET A 1 49.85 16.03 -24.33
CA MET A 1 49.29 16.48 -23.04
C MET A 1 47.92 17.15 -23.20
N GLU A 2 47.65 17.80 -24.33
CA GLU A 2 46.40 18.52 -24.63
C GLU A 2 45.18 17.61 -24.93
N THR A 3 45.38 16.44 -25.55
CA THR A 3 44.29 15.53 -25.95
C THR A 3 43.65 14.77 -24.77
N ALA A 4 44.45 14.38 -23.78
CA ALA A 4 43.96 13.69 -22.58
C ALA A 4 43.10 14.60 -21.68
N ASP A 5 43.40 15.90 -21.67
CA ASP A 5 42.65 16.90 -20.91
C ASP A 5 41.32 17.25 -21.60
N VAL A 6 41.30 17.33 -22.94
CA VAL A 6 40.06 17.48 -23.71
C VAL A 6 39.13 16.27 -23.51
N ASP A 7 39.66 15.04 -23.54
CA ASP A 7 38.89 13.82 -23.32
C ASP A 7 38.31 13.74 -21.89
N ALA A 8 39.11 14.13 -20.88
CA ALA A 8 38.64 14.20 -19.50
C ALA A 8 37.50 15.22 -19.30
N ARG A 9 37.58 16.39 -19.95
CA ARG A 9 36.53 17.43 -19.89
C ARG A 9 35.27 17.06 -20.66
N LEU A 10 35.39 16.37 -21.79
CA LEU A 10 34.23 15.85 -22.52
C LEU A 10 33.54 14.75 -21.70
N ARG A 11 34.31 13.82 -21.14
CA ARG A 11 33.80 12.75 -20.29
C ARG A 11 33.07 13.30 -19.06
N SER A 12 33.64 14.29 -18.36
CA SER A 12 32.98 14.89 -17.19
C SER A 12 31.68 15.59 -17.56
N ARG A 13 31.64 16.30 -18.70
CA ARG A 13 30.40 16.93 -19.21
C ARG A 13 29.34 15.89 -19.58
N ILE A 14 29.71 14.82 -20.27
CA ILE A 14 28.78 13.75 -20.65
C ILE A 14 28.20 13.08 -19.40
N LEU A 15 29.05 12.72 -18.43
CA LEU A 15 28.59 12.10 -17.19
C LEU A 15 27.64 13.01 -16.41
N ALA A 16 27.93 14.30 -16.30
CA ALA A 16 27.04 15.27 -15.66
C ALA A 16 25.66 15.33 -16.34
N HIS A 17 25.60 15.36 -17.69
CA HIS A 17 24.33 15.36 -18.42
C HIS A 17 23.56 14.05 -18.24
N LEU A 18 24.25 12.90 -18.19
CA LEU A 18 23.62 11.59 -17.94
C LEU A 18 23.07 11.50 -16.51
N GLU A 19 23.79 12.04 -15.53
CA GLU A 19 23.32 12.13 -14.15
C GLU A 19 22.10 13.05 -14.04
N GLU A 20 22.14 14.25 -14.63
CA GLU A 20 21.02 15.18 -14.66
C GLU A 20 19.77 14.54 -15.29
N ALA A 21 19.91 13.89 -16.45
CA ALA A 21 18.82 13.17 -17.11
C ALA A 21 18.23 12.08 -16.21
N ALA A 22 19.09 11.31 -15.51
CA ALA A 22 18.65 10.28 -14.58
C ALA A 22 17.90 10.84 -13.36
N TRP A 23 18.27 12.04 -12.86
CA TRP A 23 17.56 12.69 -11.76
C TRP A 23 16.20 13.21 -12.18
N ILE A 24 16.08 13.78 -13.38
CA ILE A 24 14.80 14.24 -13.94
C ILE A 24 13.85 13.05 -14.07
N GLU A 25 14.29 11.96 -14.69
CA GLU A 25 13.48 10.75 -14.89
C GLU A 25 12.97 10.17 -13.56
N LYS A 26 13.86 10.01 -12.57
CA LYS A 26 13.47 9.54 -11.22
C LYS A 26 12.45 10.46 -10.57
N SER A 27 12.63 11.77 -10.70
CA SER A 27 11.70 12.76 -10.15
C SER A 27 10.33 12.68 -10.81
N LEU A 28 10.27 12.49 -12.13
CA LEU A 28 9.03 12.28 -12.88
C LEU A 28 8.30 11.02 -12.43
N TYR A 29 9.01 9.92 -12.20
CA TYR A 29 8.38 8.71 -11.64
C TYR A 29 7.82 8.93 -10.24
N VAL A 30 8.56 9.61 -9.37
CA VAL A 30 8.13 9.91 -8.00
C VAL A 30 6.88 10.80 -7.99
N ILE A 31 6.89 11.88 -8.76
CA ILE A 31 5.76 12.81 -8.87
C ILE A 31 4.57 12.14 -9.55
N GLY A 32 4.81 11.47 -10.69
CA GLY A 32 3.77 10.78 -11.44
C GLY A 32 3.05 9.73 -10.59
N TRP A 33 3.79 8.99 -9.76
CA TRP A 33 3.19 8.00 -8.88
C TRP A 33 2.43 8.64 -7.70
N ALA A 34 2.94 9.73 -7.14
CA ALA A 34 2.20 10.50 -6.13
C ALA A 34 0.85 10.99 -6.68
N LEU A 35 0.83 11.48 -7.92
CA LEU A 35 -0.39 11.91 -8.61
C LEU A 35 -1.32 10.74 -8.96
N LEU A 36 -0.77 9.59 -9.35
CA LEU A 36 -1.56 8.36 -9.53
C LEU A 36 -2.24 7.95 -8.22
N THR A 37 -1.53 7.97 -7.09
CA THR A 37 -2.12 7.71 -5.77
C THR A 37 -3.21 8.73 -5.45
N ALA A 38 -3.02 10.01 -5.78
CA ALA A 38 -4.05 11.04 -5.60
C ALA A 38 -5.30 10.79 -6.46
N ALA A 39 -5.14 10.36 -7.71
CA ALA A 39 -6.26 9.99 -8.57
C ALA A 39 -7.00 8.76 -8.02
N LEU A 40 -6.26 7.73 -7.59
CA LEU A 40 -6.84 6.55 -6.93
C LEU A 40 -7.53 6.90 -5.61
N ALA A 41 -7.08 7.95 -4.91
CA ALA A 41 -7.70 8.43 -3.67
C ALA A 41 -9.14 8.92 -3.88
N GLN A 42 -9.46 9.40 -5.08
CA GLN A 42 -10.80 9.89 -5.41
C GLN A 42 -11.78 8.76 -5.75
N ILE A 43 -11.27 7.57 -6.09
CA ILE A 43 -12.11 6.37 -6.20
C ILE A 43 -12.42 5.90 -4.79
N ARG A 44 -13.54 6.37 -4.26
CA ARG A 44 -13.89 6.14 -2.86
C ARG A 44 -15.38 6.13 -2.58
N PHE A 45 -15.74 5.47 -1.48
CA PHE A 45 -17.09 5.48 -0.93
C PHE A 45 -17.05 5.34 0.59
N TYR A 46 -18.10 5.81 1.26
CA TYR A 46 -18.28 5.62 2.70
C TYR A 46 -19.30 4.53 2.96
N ALA A 47 -18.96 3.67 3.92
CA ALA A 47 -19.95 2.75 4.47
C ALA A 47 -20.96 3.53 5.34
N PRO A 48 -22.26 3.22 5.27
CA PRO A 48 -23.29 3.85 6.09
C PRO A 48 -23.01 3.86 7.61
N TRP A 49 -22.26 2.86 8.12
CA TRP A 49 -21.90 2.71 9.54
C TRP A 49 -20.49 3.24 9.87
N ASN A 50 -19.69 3.66 8.89
CA ASN A 50 -18.38 4.27 9.11
C ASN A 50 -18.22 5.54 8.25
N PRO A 51 -18.61 6.71 8.78
CA PRO A 51 -18.40 7.97 8.11
C PRO A 51 -16.97 8.53 8.26
N PHE A 52 -16.14 7.93 9.14
CA PHE A 52 -14.84 8.51 9.51
C PHE A 52 -13.72 8.15 8.54
N VAL A 53 -13.73 6.91 8.02
CA VAL A 53 -12.68 6.40 7.14
C VAL A 53 -13.31 5.89 5.85
N PRO A 54 -13.03 6.52 4.69
CA PRO A 54 -13.56 6.06 3.42
C PRO A 54 -12.86 4.78 2.96
N TYR A 55 -13.60 3.94 2.24
CA TYR A 55 -13.00 2.97 1.34
C TYR A 55 -12.41 3.73 0.17
N SER A 56 -11.09 3.80 0.03
CA SER A 56 -10.42 4.52 -1.06
C SER A 56 -9.46 3.64 -1.85
N GLY A 57 -9.12 4.05 -3.08
CA GLY A 57 -8.09 3.40 -3.90
C GLY A 57 -6.64 3.67 -3.44
N GLN A 58 -6.42 4.46 -2.38
CA GLN A 58 -5.09 4.92 -1.98
C GLN A 58 -4.12 3.77 -1.72
N VAL A 59 -4.57 2.74 -1.00
CA VAL A 59 -3.73 1.59 -0.61
C VAL A 59 -3.16 0.87 -1.84
N LEU A 60 -3.91 0.82 -2.96
CA LEU A 60 -3.42 0.28 -4.23
C LEU A 60 -2.22 1.09 -4.75
N GLY A 61 -2.34 2.42 -4.74
CA GLY A 61 -1.27 3.33 -5.15
C GLY A 61 -0.03 3.20 -4.25
N VAL A 62 -0.23 3.11 -2.93
CA VAL A 62 0.84 3.00 -1.93
C VAL A 62 1.63 1.70 -2.10
N VAL A 63 0.95 0.55 -2.10
CA VAL A 63 1.60 -0.74 -2.26
C VAL A 63 2.22 -0.87 -3.65
N GLY A 64 1.52 -0.42 -4.69
CA GLY A 64 2.03 -0.37 -6.05
C GLY A 64 3.33 0.44 -6.17
N ALA A 65 3.43 1.58 -5.47
CA ALA A 65 4.65 2.41 -5.46
C ALA A 65 5.85 1.60 -4.97
N GLY A 66 5.67 0.86 -3.87
CA GLY A 66 6.68 -0.03 -3.33
C GLY A 66 7.02 -1.18 -4.27
N LEU A 67 6.02 -1.85 -4.86
CA LEU A 67 6.26 -3.02 -5.69
C LEU A 67 6.82 -2.70 -7.09
N VAL A 68 6.56 -1.50 -7.63
CA VAL A 68 6.99 -1.10 -8.98
C VAL A 68 8.23 -0.22 -8.93
N LEU A 69 8.21 0.85 -8.14
CA LEU A 69 9.35 1.78 -8.04
C LEU A 69 10.38 1.30 -7.02
N GLY A 70 10.00 0.42 -6.10
CA GLY A 70 10.80 -0.10 -4.99
C GLY A 70 10.94 0.84 -3.80
N PRO A 71 11.84 0.56 -2.83
CA PRO A 71 11.76 1.12 -1.50
C PRO A 71 11.94 2.64 -1.48
N TRP A 72 13.01 3.16 -2.10
CA TRP A 72 13.32 4.59 -2.01
C TRP A 72 12.41 5.46 -2.86
N MET A 73 12.16 5.06 -4.12
CA MET A 73 11.27 5.83 -5.00
C MET A 73 9.81 5.68 -4.58
N GLY A 74 9.38 4.51 -4.10
CA GLY A 74 8.05 4.31 -3.53
C GLY A 74 7.85 5.12 -2.25
N TYR A 75 8.81 5.08 -1.32
CA TYR A 75 8.81 5.93 -0.12
C TYR A 75 8.73 7.42 -0.50
N ALA A 76 9.60 7.88 -1.41
CA ALA A 76 9.63 9.26 -1.85
C ALA A 76 8.31 9.69 -2.50
N SER A 77 7.67 8.82 -3.30
CA SER A 77 6.38 9.10 -3.93
C SER A 77 5.29 9.34 -2.90
N MET A 78 5.23 8.50 -1.86
CA MET A 78 4.25 8.67 -0.79
C MET A 78 4.58 9.88 0.09
N TYR A 79 5.85 10.20 0.28
CA TYR A 79 6.24 11.41 1.00
C TYR A 79 5.85 12.68 0.22
N VAL A 80 6.07 12.71 -1.10
CA VAL A 80 5.62 13.79 -1.99
C VAL A 80 4.09 13.90 -1.96
N TYR A 81 3.36 12.78 -2.01
CA TYR A 81 1.91 12.78 -1.87
C TYR A 81 1.44 13.45 -0.56
N LEU A 82 2.08 13.15 0.58
CA LEU A 82 1.77 13.80 1.86
C LEU A 82 2.12 15.29 1.85
N LEU A 83 3.28 15.66 1.29
CA LEU A 83 3.69 17.06 1.21
C LEU A 83 2.73 17.88 0.34
N LEU A 84 2.30 17.36 -0.81
CA LEU A 84 1.32 18.03 -1.66
C LEU A 84 0.03 18.31 -0.90
N GLY A 85 -0.49 17.31 -0.19
CA GLY A 85 -1.68 17.49 0.64
C GLY A 85 -1.46 18.46 1.80
N ALA A 86 -0.34 18.38 2.50
CA ALA A 86 0.01 19.30 3.59
C ALA A 86 0.09 20.76 3.12
N LEU A 87 0.61 20.99 1.91
CA LEU A 87 0.73 22.31 1.29
C LEU A 87 -0.60 22.82 0.71
N GLY A 88 -1.69 22.06 0.84
CA GLY A 88 -3.03 22.50 0.45
C GLY A 88 -3.51 21.99 -0.91
N ALA A 89 -2.77 21.10 -1.59
CA ALA A 89 -3.28 20.48 -2.80
C ALA A 89 -4.37 19.43 -2.46
N PRO A 90 -5.50 19.38 -3.18
CA PRO A 90 -6.64 18.48 -2.92
C PRO A 90 -6.37 17.04 -3.37
N VAL A 91 -5.32 16.43 -2.83
CA VAL A 91 -4.83 15.11 -3.24
C VAL A 91 -5.37 13.97 -2.38
N PHE A 92 -5.82 14.26 -1.16
CA PHE A 92 -6.40 13.24 -0.29
C PHE A 92 -7.81 12.86 -0.75
N ALA A 93 -8.33 11.76 -0.20
CA ALA A 93 -9.72 11.39 -0.38
C ALA A 93 -10.63 12.58 -0.07
N ASP A 94 -11.75 12.70 -0.79
CA ASP A 94 -12.70 13.82 -0.69
C ASP A 94 -12.19 15.13 -1.29
N PHE A 95 -11.18 15.06 -2.16
CA PHE A 95 -10.38 16.24 -2.52
C PHE A 95 -9.85 16.96 -1.27
N GLY A 96 -9.62 16.21 -0.19
CA GLY A 96 -9.11 16.74 1.06
C GLY A 96 -7.69 17.27 0.92
N ALA A 97 -7.39 18.32 1.68
CA ALA A 97 -6.09 18.97 1.70
C ALA A 97 -5.87 19.60 3.08
N GLY A 98 -4.63 19.98 3.37
CA GLY A 98 -4.28 20.75 4.56
C GLY A 98 -3.91 19.90 5.78
N VAL A 99 -3.53 20.62 6.83
CA VAL A 99 -3.05 20.05 8.10
C VAL A 99 -4.19 19.41 8.90
N ASP A 100 -5.42 19.88 8.71
CA ASP A 100 -6.63 19.33 9.31
C ASP A 100 -6.85 17.86 8.92
N VAL A 101 -6.65 17.49 7.65
CA VAL A 101 -6.70 16.08 7.23
C VAL A 101 -5.58 15.26 7.87
N LEU A 102 -4.40 15.86 8.05
CA LEU A 102 -3.23 15.25 8.66
C LEU A 102 -3.26 15.18 10.19
N LEU A 103 -4.28 15.79 10.82
CA LEU A 103 -4.60 15.66 12.24
C LEU A 103 -5.95 14.96 12.47
N GLY A 104 -6.65 14.61 11.40
CA GLY A 104 -7.97 13.98 11.42
C GLY A 104 -7.95 12.45 11.56
N ALA A 105 -9.12 11.84 11.46
CA ALA A 105 -9.33 10.41 11.70
C ALA A 105 -8.49 9.48 10.80
N THR A 106 -8.13 9.95 9.59
CA THR A 106 -7.34 9.18 8.62
C THR A 106 -5.83 9.43 8.71
N ALA A 107 -5.38 10.34 9.57
CA ALA A 107 -3.99 10.77 9.64
C ALA A 107 -3.01 9.61 9.87
N GLY A 108 -3.34 8.69 10.78
CA GLY A 108 -2.51 7.52 11.07
C GLY A 108 -2.24 6.64 9.84
N TYR A 109 -3.20 6.52 8.93
CA TYR A 109 -3.04 5.79 7.67
C TYR A 109 -2.13 6.55 6.72
N LEU A 110 -2.35 7.85 6.57
CA LEU A 110 -1.56 8.72 5.69
C LEU A 110 -0.08 8.72 6.08
N TYR A 111 0.23 8.90 7.36
CA TYR A 111 1.62 8.86 7.85
C TYR A 111 2.29 7.48 7.67
N ALA A 112 1.49 6.41 7.59
CA ALA A 112 2.03 5.07 7.33
C ALA A 112 2.42 4.84 5.87
N PHE A 113 1.89 5.62 4.92
CA PHE A 113 2.07 5.36 3.48
C PHE A 113 3.54 5.31 3.03
N PRO A 114 4.43 6.25 3.40
CA PRO A 114 5.84 6.16 3.04
C PRO A 114 6.50 4.90 3.58
N LEU A 115 6.25 4.56 4.86
CA LEU A 115 6.79 3.37 5.49
C LEU A 115 6.27 2.09 4.82
N ALA A 116 4.98 2.02 4.52
CA ALA A 116 4.36 0.89 3.85
C ALA A 116 4.94 0.64 2.46
N ALA A 117 5.10 1.69 1.64
CA ALA A 117 5.73 1.60 0.32
C ALA A 117 7.21 1.19 0.42
N GLY A 118 7.94 1.76 1.39
CA GLY A 118 9.34 1.41 1.67
C GLY A 118 9.52 -0.05 2.10
N LEU A 119 8.66 -0.54 2.99
CA LEU A 119 8.67 -1.93 3.47
C LEU A 119 8.31 -2.91 2.35
N ALA A 120 7.19 -2.67 1.65
CA ALA A 120 6.78 -3.53 0.54
C ALA A 120 7.87 -3.60 -0.54
N GLY A 121 8.45 -2.46 -0.93
CA GLY A 121 9.49 -2.41 -1.95
C GLY A 121 10.82 -3.00 -1.52
N SER A 122 11.26 -2.77 -0.27
CA SER A 122 12.54 -3.30 0.23
C SER A 122 12.51 -4.82 0.35
N LEU A 123 11.40 -5.36 0.84
CA LEU A 123 11.17 -6.79 0.91
C LEU A 123 11.07 -7.37 -0.51
N SER A 124 10.24 -6.78 -1.37
CA SER A 124 10.06 -7.28 -2.75
C SER A 124 11.38 -7.35 -3.52
N ARG A 125 12.23 -6.31 -3.48
CA ARG A 125 13.55 -6.35 -4.15
C ARG A 125 14.47 -7.43 -3.59
N ARG A 126 14.58 -7.53 -2.26
CA ARG A 126 15.42 -8.56 -1.61
C ARG A 126 15.06 -9.98 -2.06
N TYR A 127 13.79 -10.22 -2.38
CA TYR A 127 13.29 -11.53 -2.80
C TYR A 127 13.37 -11.76 -4.30
N LEU A 128 13.15 -10.73 -5.12
CA LEU A 128 13.40 -10.82 -6.57
C LEU A 128 14.89 -11.05 -6.86
N ASP A 129 15.79 -10.53 -6.02
CA ASP A 129 17.24 -10.74 -6.16
C ASP A 129 17.72 -12.08 -5.54
N ARG A 130 16.90 -12.77 -4.72
CA ARG A 130 17.22 -14.05 -4.07
C ARG A 130 15.99 -14.96 -3.95
N PRO A 131 15.61 -15.68 -5.03
CA PRO A 131 14.40 -16.51 -5.05
C PRO A 131 14.60 -17.81 -4.25
N GLY A 132 14.38 -17.76 -2.94
CA GLY A 132 14.28 -18.96 -2.10
C GLY A 132 12.82 -19.39 -1.94
N GLU A 133 12.38 -20.40 -2.68
CA GLU A 133 10.97 -20.84 -2.75
C GLU A 133 10.34 -21.12 -1.37
N GLU A 134 11.05 -21.79 -0.46
CA GLU A 134 10.54 -22.08 0.89
C GLU A 134 10.34 -20.83 1.75
N THR A 135 11.22 -19.83 1.61
CA THR A 135 11.12 -18.58 2.37
C THR A 135 9.91 -17.77 1.88
N MET A 136 9.56 -17.88 0.59
CA MET A 136 8.43 -17.18 -0.03
C MET A 136 7.10 -17.75 0.42
N ALA A 137 6.97 -19.07 0.43
CA ALA A 137 5.81 -19.73 1.00
C ALA A 137 5.63 -19.36 2.47
N ARG A 138 6.70 -19.35 3.28
CA ARG A 138 6.62 -18.99 4.71
C ARG A 138 6.21 -17.54 4.94
N LEU A 139 6.74 -16.58 4.19
CA LEU A 139 6.38 -15.17 4.35
C LEU A 139 4.97 -14.86 3.82
N GLY A 140 4.57 -15.47 2.71
CA GLY A 140 3.19 -15.38 2.22
C GLY A 140 2.21 -15.96 3.22
N VAL A 141 2.52 -17.13 3.79
CA VAL A 141 1.72 -17.76 4.85
C VAL A 141 1.72 -16.89 6.11
N LEU A 142 2.83 -16.30 6.54
CA LEU A 142 2.88 -15.44 7.72
C LEU A 142 2.15 -14.12 7.52
N ALA A 143 2.28 -13.48 6.36
CA ALA A 143 1.56 -12.25 6.03
C ALA A 143 0.05 -12.51 5.94
N LEU A 144 -0.34 -13.59 5.26
CA LEU A 144 -1.73 -14.03 5.20
C LEU A 144 -2.25 -14.44 6.58
N ALA A 145 -1.48 -15.18 7.38
CA ALA A 145 -1.86 -15.55 8.74
C ALA A 145 -2.02 -14.31 9.63
N GLY A 146 -1.11 -13.34 9.57
CA GLY A 146 -1.25 -12.06 10.25
C GLY A 146 -2.50 -11.30 9.81
N TYR A 147 -2.80 -11.32 8.52
CA TYR A 147 -4.02 -10.74 7.94
C TYR A 147 -5.30 -11.42 8.44
N LEU A 148 -5.31 -12.75 8.45
CA LEU A 148 -6.41 -13.57 8.93
C LEU A 148 -6.57 -13.47 10.45
N VAL A 149 -5.47 -13.31 11.20
CA VAL A 149 -5.49 -13.06 12.65
C VAL A 149 -6.06 -11.68 12.94
N LEU A 150 -5.65 -10.63 12.24
CA LEU A 150 -6.25 -9.29 12.38
C LEU A 150 -7.75 -9.32 12.07
N PHE A 151 -8.12 -10.00 10.99
CA PHE A 151 -9.51 -10.17 10.60
C PHE A 151 -10.31 -10.95 11.63
N GLY A 152 -9.85 -12.16 12.00
CA GLY A 152 -10.53 -13.05 12.95
C GLY A 152 -10.59 -12.48 14.36
N PHE A 153 -9.52 -11.86 14.85
CA PHE A 153 -9.50 -11.15 16.13
C PHE A 153 -10.50 -9.99 16.13
N GLY A 154 -10.49 -9.18 15.07
CA GLY A 154 -11.42 -8.06 14.94
C GLY A 154 -12.89 -8.49 14.82
N VAL A 155 -13.17 -9.59 14.11
CA VAL A 155 -14.51 -10.21 14.05
C VAL A 155 -14.93 -10.74 15.43
N GLY A 156 -14.04 -11.43 16.14
CA GLY A 156 -14.32 -11.93 17.49
C GLY A 156 -14.62 -10.79 18.47
N LEU A 157 -13.85 -9.72 18.42
CA LEU A 157 -14.04 -8.55 19.25
C LEU A 157 -15.35 -7.80 18.94
N LEU A 158 -15.73 -7.74 17.66
CA LEU A 158 -17.03 -7.24 17.22
C LEU A 158 -18.20 -8.08 17.77
N GLY A 159 -18.01 -9.39 17.89
CA GLY A 159 -19.00 -10.30 18.46
C GLY A 159 -19.20 -10.05 19.95
N VAL A 160 -18.10 -9.93 20.70
CA VAL A 160 -18.12 -9.65 22.14
C VAL A 160 -18.74 -8.29 22.46
N SER A 161 -18.53 -7.30 21.60
CA SER A 161 -19.07 -5.94 21.77
C SER A 161 -20.52 -5.77 21.31
N GLY A 162 -21.18 -6.83 20.80
CA GLY A 162 -22.54 -6.78 20.26
C GLY A 162 -22.66 -6.01 18.93
N LEU A 163 -21.57 -5.43 18.43
CA LEU A 163 -21.53 -4.67 17.18
C LEU A 163 -21.75 -5.56 15.94
N LEU A 164 -21.41 -6.85 16.00
CA LEU A 164 -21.77 -7.82 14.94
C LEU A 164 -23.30 -7.95 14.75
N ALA A 165 -24.09 -7.74 15.81
CA ALA A 165 -25.54 -7.83 15.74
C ALA A 165 -26.20 -6.61 15.07
N THR A 166 -25.42 -5.56 14.77
CA THR A 166 -25.91 -4.45 13.96
C THR A 166 -25.99 -4.88 12.50
N GLU A 167 -27.17 -4.74 11.88
CA GLU A 167 -27.43 -5.30 10.55
C GLU A 167 -26.44 -4.80 9.47
N GLY A 168 -25.92 -3.57 9.63
CA GLY A 168 -24.94 -2.98 8.70
C GLY A 168 -23.55 -3.59 8.78
N LEU A 169 -22.95 -3.63 9.99
CA LEU A 169 -21.58 -4.16 10.16
C LEU A 169 -21.52 -5.67 9.99
N GLY A 170 -22.48 -6.42 10.55
CA GLY A 170 -22.49 -7.88 10.45
C GLY A 170 -22.59 -8.37 9.00
N ARG A 171 -23.49 -7.78 8.21
CA ARG A 171 -23.68 -8.12 6.80
C ARG A 171 -22.49 -7.70 5.95
N THR A 172 -21.85 -6.57 6.28
CA THR A 172 -20.61 -6.13 5.60
C THR A 172 -19.48 -7.09 5.87
N VAL A 173 -19.25 -7.47 7.12
CA VAL A 173 -18.23 -8.46 7.47
C VAL A 173 -18.47 -9.78 6.74
N LEU A 174 -19.72 -10.25 6.64
CA LEU A 174 -20.09 -11.45 5.89
C LEU A 174 -19.86 -11.34 4.38
N VAL A 175 -20.35 -10.27 3.73
CA VAL A 175 -20.16 -10.04 2.29
C VAL A 175 -18.69 -9.86 1.96
N SER A 176 -17.97 -9.13 2.80
CA SER A 176 -16.54 -8.90 2.63
C SER A 176 -15.76 -10.21 2.83
N SER A 177 -16.16 -11.07 3.78
CA SER A 177 -15.59 -12.42 3.95
C SER A 177 -15.81 -13.32 2.73
N ALA A 178 -17.02 -13.29 2.14
CA ALA A 178 -17.32 -14.05 0.93
C ALA A 178 -16.51 -13.55 -0.29
N LEU A 179 -16.33 -12.24 -0.40
CA LEU A 179 -15.43 -11.62 -1.40
C LEU A 179 -13.97 -12.02 -1.16
N VAL A 180 -13.48 -12.08 0.08
CA VAL A 180 -12.13 -12.61 0.38
C VAL A 180 -12.00 -14.03 -0.13
N CYS A 181 -12.93 -14.91 0.21
CA CYS A 181 -12.86 -16.31 -0.19
C CYS A 181 -12.95 -16.46 -1.72
N GLY A 182 -13.80 -15.67 -2.38
CA GLY A 182 -13.94 -15.67 -3.84
C GLY A 182 -12.69 -15.15 -4.55
N VAL A 183 -12.15 -14.02 -4.09
CA VAL A 183 -10.89 -13.46 -4.59
C VAL A 183 -9.78 -14.45 -4.30
N ALA A 184 -9.58 -14.89 -3.06
CA ALA A 184 -8.56 -15.87 -2.68
C ALA A 184 -8.65 -17.18 -3.49
N GLY A 185 -9.86 -17.64 -3.82
CA GLY A 185 -10.09 -18.80 -4.69
C GLY A 185 -9.67 -18.53 -6.15
N LEU A 186 -9.98 -17.36 -6.69
CA LEU A 186 -9.49 -16.90 -8.00
C LEU A 186 -7.96 -16.71 -7.99
N LEU A 187 -7.39 -16.17 -6.91
CA LEU A 187 -5.95 -15.99 -6.75
C LEU A 187 -5.24 -17.34 -6.64
N TRP A 188 -5.84 -18.30 -5.93
CA TRP A 188 -5.34 -19.67 -5.80
C TRP A 188 -5.40 -20.41 -7.14
N TYR A 189 -6.48 -20.22 -7.90
CA TYR A 189 -6.59 -20.76 -9.25
C TYR A 189 -5.53 -20.16 -10.18
N TRP A 190 -5.37 -18.83 -10.16
CA TRP A 190 -4.41 -18.12 -10.99
C TRP A 190 -2.95 -18.34 -10.57
N SER A 191 -2.69 -18.53 -9.27
CA SER A 191 -1.35 -18.81 -8.74
C SER A 191 -0.83 -20.20 -9.08
N ARG A 192 -1.69 -21.12 -9.53
CA ARG A 192 -1.24 -22.42 -10.07
C ARG A 192 -0.54 -22.30 -11.43
N GLU A 193 -0.71 -21.17 -12.12
CA GLU A 193 -0.11 -20.90 -13.43
C GLU A 193 0.98 -19.82 -13.39
N GLU A 194 1.13 -19.10 -12.25
CA GLU A 194 1.95 -17.88 -12.12
C GLU A 194 3.26 -18.08 -11.35
N SER A 195 4.22 -17.18 -11.58
CA SER A 195 5.61 -17.29 -11.10
C SER A 195 5.74 -17.03 -9.60
N THR A 196 6.74 -17.64 -8.94
CA THR A 196 7.11 -17.39 -7.53
C THR A 196 7.29 -15.90 -7.20
N ALA A 197 7.68 -15.09 -8.20
CA ALA A 197 7.81 -13.64 -8.10
C ALA A 197 6.47 -12.93 -7.83
N PHE A 198 5.37 -13.39 -8.40
CA PHE A 198 4.04 -12.82 -8.17
C PHE A 198 3.59 -13.02 -6.72
N LEU A 199 3.74 -14.25 -6.20
CA LEU A 199 3.42 -14.57 -4.80
C LEU A 199 4.30 -13.78 -3.82
N ALA A 200 5.58 -13.59 -4.15
CA ALA A 200 6.48 -12.75 -3.35
C ALA A 200 6.03 -11.28 -3.33
N ARG A 201 5.61 -10.72 -4.48
CA ARG A 201 5.04 -9.37 -4.56
C ARG A 201 3.76 -9.22 -3.75
N MET A 202 2.86 -10.21 -3.81
CA MET A 202 1.66 -10.22 -2.98
C MET A 202 2.00 -10.24 -1.48
N ALA A 203 2.86 -11.15 -1.04
CA ALA A 203 3.24 -11.29 0.36
C ALA A 203 3.85 -9.99 0.92
N THR A 204 4.76 -9.39 0.15
CA THR A 204 5.43 -8.14 0.55
C THR A 204 4.50 -6.93 0.50
N GLY A 205 3.56 -6.91 -0.45
CA GLY A 205 2.49 -5.93 -0.48
C GLY A 205 1.57 -6.00 0.76
N LEU A 206 1.24 -7.22 1.21
CA LEU A 206 0.46 -7.43 2.43
C LEU A 206 1.19 -6.92 3.67
N VAL A 207 2.52 -7.08 3.76
CA VAL A 207 3.31 -6.46 4.84
C VAL A 207 3.17 -4.94 4.84
N GLY A 208 3.12 -4.32 3.66
CA GLY A 208 2.81 -2.89 3.53
C GLY A 208 1.43 -2.54 4.11
N VAL A 209 0.40 -3.32 3.78
CA VAL A 209 -0.96 -3.13 4.33
C VAL A 209 -1.00 -3.29 5.84
N LEU A 210 -0.29 -4.27 6.40
CA LEU A 210 -0.18 -4.45 7.86
C LEU A 210 0.45 -3.23 8.54
N ALA A 211 1.46 -2.61 7.92
CA ALA A 211 2.06 -1.38 8.43
C ALA A 211 1.06 -0.20 8.40
N ILE A 212 0.24 -0.10 7.33
CA ILE A 212 -0.83 0.90 7.22
C ILE A 212 -1.83 0.74 8.37
N TYR A 213 -2.30 -0.48 8.62
CA TYR A 213 -3.29 -0.71 9.67
C TYR A 213 -2.74 -0.58 11.08
N GLY A 214 -1.46 -0.92 11.31
CA GLY A 214 -0.83 -0.75 12.63
C GLY A 214 -0.87 0.71 13.10
N LEU A 215 -0.47 1.65 12.24
CA LEU A 215 -0.50 3.08 12.56
C LEU A 215 -1.90 3.70 12.39
N GLY A 216 -2.64 3.27 11.36
CA GLY A 216 -3.99 3.75 11.07
C GLY A 216 -4.97 3.45 12.20
N TRP A 217 -4.96 2.23 12.74
CA TRP A 217 -5.81 1.83 13.85
C TRP A 217 -5.52 2.65 15.11
N VAL A 218 -4.24 2.79 15.47
CA VAL A 218 -3.83 3.57 16.65
C VAL A 218 -4.22 5.03 16.48
N GLY A 219 -3.97 5.62 15.31
CA GLY A 219 -4.35 7.00 15.02
C GLY A 219 -5.87 7.22 15.04
N LEU A 220 -6.65 6.30 14.48
CA LEU A 220 -8.11 6.40 14.47
C LEU A 220 -8.65 6.35 15.90
N ALA A 221 -8.19 5.40 16.73
CA ALA A 221 -8.62 5.25 18.11
C ALA A 221 -8.32 6.52 18.94
N THR A 222 -7.12 7.09 18.79
CA THR A 222 -6.71 8.26 19.56
C THR A 222 -7.39 9.55 19.11
N VAL A 223 -7.54 9.77 17.80
CA VAL A 223 -8.12 11.02 17.27
C VAL A 223 -9.64 11.07 17.46
N THR A 224 -10.34 9.94 17.28
CA THR A 224 -11.81 9.90 17.39
C THR A 224 -12.30 9.64 18.81
N GLY A 225 -11.42 9.23 19.73
CA GLY A 225 -11.80 8.79 21.08
C GLY A 225 -12.59 7.47 21.10
N MET A 226 -12.67 6.75 19.97
CA MET A 226 -13.28 5.43 19.94
C MET A 226 -12.50 4.44 20.82
N GLY A 227 -13.23 3.54 21.47
CA GLY A 227 -12.61 2.38 22.09
C GLY A 227 -11.80 1.57 21.07
N TRP A 228 -10.73 0.93 21.53
CA TRP A 228 -9.82 0.13 20.68
C TRP A 228 -10.54 -0.86 19.78
N GLY A 229 -11.63 -1.46 20.26
CA GLY A 229 -12.40 -2.44 19.52
C GLY A 229 -13.23 -1.87 18.37
N PRO A 230 -14.12 -0.90 18.62
CA PRO A 230 -14.79 -0.15 17.55
C PRO A 230 -13.82 0.43 16.52
N ALA A 231 -12.68 0.98 16.98
CA ALA A 231 -11.65 1.50 16.08
C ALA A 231 -11.00 0.40 15.22
N LEU A 232 -10.76 -0.80 15.77
CA LEU A 232 -10.23 -1.93 14.99
C LEU A 232 -11.25 -2.39 13.94
N ALA A 233 -12.51 -2.49 14.33
CA ALA A 233 -13.59 -2.89 13.46
C ALA A 233 -13.80 -1.94 12.27
N GLN A 234 -13.93 -0.65 12.59
CA GLN A 234 -14.20 0.39 11.60
C GLN A 234 -12.92 0.80 10.85
N GLY A 235 -11.75 0.67 11.47
CA GLY A 235 -10.48 1.11 10.90
C GLY A 235 -9.67 0.04 10.18
N VAL A 236 -9.95 -1.24 10.40
CA VAL A 236 -9.12 -2.34 9.87
C VAL A 236 -9.99 -3.44 9.27
N VAL A 237 -10.83 -4.07 10.08
CA VAL A 237 -11.51 -5.34 9.72
C VAL A 237 -12.29 -5.23 8.42
N GLN A 238 -13.03 -4.15 8.24
CA GLN A 238 -13.89 -3.99 7.07
C GLN A 238 -13.12 -3.68 5.77
N PHE A 239 -11.87 -3.23 5.86
CA PHE A 239 -11.02 -2.89 4.71
C PHE A 239 -10.16 -4.07 4.25
N VAL A 240 -9.90 -5.02 5.16
CA VAL A 240 -9.11 -6.23 4.89
C VAL A 240 -9.53 -6.91 3.56
N PRO A 241 -10.82 -7.11 3.27
CA PRO A 241 -11.17 -7.83 2.05
C PRO A 241 -10.84 -7.10 0.75
N VAL A 242 -11.13 -5.80 0.72
CA VAL A 242 -10.88 -4.99 -0.47
C VAL A 242 -9.38 -4.73 -0.67
N ASP A 243 -8.62 -4.61 0.42
CA ASP A 243 -7.18 -4.35 0.33
C ASP A 243 -6.40 -5.59 -0.12
N LEU A 244 -6.89 -6.81 0.15
CA LEU A 244 -6.35 -8.02 -0.44
C LEU A 244 -6.47 -8.01 -1.97
N ALA A 245 -7.64 -7.59 -2.48
CA ALA A 245 -7.85 -7.44 -3.92
C ALA A 245 -6.95 -6.34 -4.52
N LYS A 246 -6.74 -5.21 -3.82
CA LYS A 246 -5.81 -4.17 -4.26
C LYS A 246 -4.37 -4.67 -4.31
N VAL A 247 -3.91 -5.41 -3.31
CA VAL A 247 -2.56 -5.98 -3.30
C VAL A 247 -2.37 -6.98 -4.45
N PHE A 248 -3.39 -7.78 -4.75
CA PHE A 248 -3.36 -8.66 -5.91
C PHE A 248 -3.18 -7.89 -7.22
N VAL A 249 -3.97 -6.84 -7.44
CA VAL A 249 -3.84 -5.97 -8.62
C VAL A 249 -2.46 -5.32 -8.68
N ALA A 250 -1.94 -4.81 -7.55
CA ALA A 250 -0.61 -4.21 -7.49
C ALA A 250 0.49 -5.22 -7.83
N ALA A 251 0.40 -6.46 -7.31
CA ALA A 251 1.35 -7.52 -7.61
C ALA A 251 1.31 -7.93 -9.08
N GLY A 252 0.11 -8.04 -9.67
CA GLY A 252 -0.06 -8.39 -11.08
C GLY A 252 0.50 -7.30 -12.00
N ALA A 253 0.15 -6.04 -11.75
CA ALA A 253 0.70 -4.91 -12.47
C ALA A 253 2.23 -4.83 -12.34
N SER A 254 2.78 -5.08 -11.15
CA SER A 254 4.23 -5.14 -10.93
C SER A 254 4.89 -6.28 -11.71
N SER A 255 4.26 -7.46 -11.78
CA SER A 255 4.78 -8.58 -12.58
C SER A 255 4.82 -8.28 -14.08
N LEU A 256 3.85 -7.54 -14.61
CA LEU A 256 3.84 -7.12 -16.02
C LEU A 256 4.92 -6.08 -16.32
N LEU A 257 5.17 -5.16 -15.39
CA LEU A 257 6.14 -4.07 -15.55
C LEU A 257 7.59 -4.52 -15.26
N LEU A 258 7.77 -5.53 -14.41
CA LEU A 258 9.06 -6.03 -13.95
C LEU A 258 9.14 -7.55 -14.17
N PRO A 259 9.40 -8.02 -15.40
CA PRO A 259 9.55 -9.45 -15.65
C PRO A 259 10.70 -10.04 -14.80
N PRO A 260 10.63 -11.34 -14.44
CA PRO A 260 11.70 -12.01 -13.68
C PRO A 260 13.04 -11.86 -14.40
N ARG A 261 14.10 -11.57 -13.64
CA ARG A 261 15.46 -11.57 -14.21
C ARG A 261 15.86 -13.03 -14.48
N SER A 262 16.18 -13.33 -15.74
CA SER A 262 16.71 -14.61 -16.22
C SER A 262 18.08 -14.92 -15.64
#